data_AF-A0A9E0HR33-F1
#
_entry.id   AF-A0A9E0HR33-F1
#
_cell.length_a   1.000
_cell.length_b   1.000
_cell.length_c   1.000
_cell.angle_alpha   90.00
_cell.angle_beta   90.00
_cell.angle_gamma   90.00
#
_symmetry.space_group_name_H-M   'P 1'
#
loop_
_entity.id
_entity.type
_entity.pdbx_description
1 polymer ?
#
loop_
_entity_poly.entity_id
_entity_poly.type
_entity_poly.pdbx_seq_one_letter_code
_entity_poly.pdbx_strand_id
1 'polypeptide(L)'
;MSNFRTSQNKANPNKLNNILSTLIFILILNVTIQIWLLYASLNNALDNNKEILIPAFIASLILFLIGFSWLYYLPKGNYRK
;
A
#
# COMPACT_ATOMS: atom_id res chain seq x y z
N MET A 1 -5.34 4.51 37.79
CA MET A 1 -5.59 3.62 36.62
C MET A 1 -5.11 4.18 35.26
N SER A 2 -4.75 5.48 35.14
CA SER A 2 -4.25 6.05 33.87
C SER A 2 -2.82 5.61 33.52
N ASN A 3 -1.96 5.39 34.52
CA ASN A 3 -0.54 5.10 34.32
C ASN A 3 -0.26 3.72 33.71
N PHE A 4 -1.13 2.71 33.89
CA PHE A 4 -0.94 1.37 33.33
C PHE A 4 -1.05 1.34 31.80
N ARG A 5 -2.08 1.98 31.24
CA ARG A 5 -2.30 2.03 29.78
C ARG A 5 -1.21 2.84 29.08
N THR A 6 -0.76 3.94 29.68
CA THR A 6 0.33 4.77 29.14
C THR A 6 1.67 4.03 29.21
N SER A 7 1.93 3.29 30.28
CA SER A 7 3.14 2.46 30.41
C SER A 7 3.15 1.28 29.43
N GLN A 8 2.00 0.65 29.15
CA GLN A 8 1.92 -0.41 28.13
C GLN A 8 2.18 0.11 26.70
N ASN A 9 1.64 1.29 26.36
CA ASN A 9 1.94 1.93 25.08
C ASN A 9 3.41 2.38 24.97
N LYS A 10 4.05 2.79 26.08
CA LYS A 10 5.49 3.09 26.14
C LYS A 10 6.37 1.84 26.10
N ALA A 11 5.89 0.70 26.60
CA ALA A 11 6.65 -0.55 26.66
C ALA A 11 6.81 -1.26 25.31
N ASN A 12 5.99 -0.93 24.30
CA ASN A 12 6.15 -1.46 22.94
C ASN A 12 6.44 -0.36 21.90
N PRO A 13 7.62 0.28 21.95
CA PRO A 13 8.03 1.32 21.02
C PRO A 13 8.09 0.82 19.57
N ASN A 14 8.22 -0.50 19.36
CA ASN A 14 8.32 -1.12 18.05
C ASN A 14 6.97 -1.21 17.32
N LYS A 15 5.84 -1.02 18.01
CA LYS A 15 4.51 -1.21 17.41
C LYS A 15 4.27 -0.26 16.22
N LEU A 16 4.65 1.01 16.35
CA LEU A 16 4.50 2.00 15.28
C LEU A 16 5.45 1.67 14.12
N ASN A 17 6.72 1.38 14.42
CA ASN A 17 7.71 1.00 13.40
C ASN A 17 7.28 -0.25 12.62
N ASN A 18 6.66 -1.23 13.28
CA ASN A 18 6.19 -2.45 12.65
C ASN A 18 5.00 -2.20 11.70
N ILE A 19 4.06 -1.34 12.11
CA ILE A 19 2.95 -0.88 11.24
C ILE A 19 3.50 -0.14 10.02
N LEU A 20 4.44 0.79 10.24
CA LEU A 20 5.05 1.56 9.15
C LEU A 20 5.81 0.66 8.17
N SER A 21 6.60 -0.29 8.68
CA SER A 21 7.34 -1.26 7.86
C SER A 21 6.39 -2.13 7.03
N THR A 22 5.31 -2.62 7.65
CA THR A 22 4.27 -3.39 6.94
C THR A 22 3.61 -2.57 5.85
N LEU A 23 3.28 -1.30 6.13
CA LEU A 23 2.67 -0.39 5.16
C LEU A 23 3.61 -0.12 3.98
N ILE A 24 4.90 0.15 4.24
CA ILE A 24 5.91 0.30 3.20
C ILE A 24 6.01 -0.96 2.34
N PHE A 25 6.06 -2.14 2.95
CA PHE A 25 6.13 -3.41 2.23
C PHE A 25 4.92 -3.62 1.31
N ILE A 26 3.70 -3.37 1.81
CA ILE A 26 2.47 -3.46 1.01
C ILE A 26 2.48 -2.46 -0.15
N LEU A 27 2.94 -1.23 0.08
CA LEU A 27 3.02 -0.21 -0.97
C LEU A 27 4.04 -0.58 -2.06
N ILE A 28 5.20 -1.13 -1.67
CA ILE A 28 6.19 -1.64 -2.64
C ILE A 28 5.57 -2.76 -3.48
N LEU A 29 4.93 -3.74 -2.82
CA LEU A 29 4.25 -4.84 -3.52
C LEU A 29 3.20 -4.32 -4.50
N ASN A 30 2.41 -3.32 -4.10
CA ASN A 30 1.40 -2.69 -4.95
C ASN A 30 2.04 -2.09 -6.22
N VAL A 31 3.10 -1.30 -6.06
CA VAL A 31 3.81 -0.67 -7.18
C VAL A 31 4.43 -1.74 -8.09
N THR A 32 5.05 -2.79 -7.54
CA THR A 32 5.63 -3.88 -8.32
C THR A 32 4.58 -4.57 -9.20
N ILE A 33 3.40 -4.88 -8.64
CA ILE A 33 2.31 -5.50 -9.40
C ILE A 33 1.79 -4.56 -10.48
N GLN A 34 1.67 -3.25 -10.21
CA GLN A 34 1.23 -2.30 -11.23
C GLN A 34 2.23 -2.15 -12.38
N ILE A 35 3.54 -2.13 -12.09
CA ILE A 35 4.58 -2.15 -13.13
C ILE A 35 4.47 -3.43 -13.97
N TRP A 36 4.24 -4.57 -13.33
CA TRP A 36 4.06 -5.83 -14.04
C TRP A 36 2.81 -5.84 -14.93
N LEU A 37 1.66 -5.34 -14.44
CA LEU A 37 0.43 -5.20 -15.22
C LEU A 37 0.60 -4.26 -16.42
N LEU A 38 1.34 -3.16 -16.24
CA LEU A 38 1.69 -2.26 -17.33
C LEU A 38 2.52 -2.97 -18.39
N TYR A 39 3.55 -3.73 -17.98
CA TYR A 39 4.38 -4.51 -18.89
C TYR A 39 3.56 -5.57 -19.64
N ALA A 40 2.71 -6.32 -18.95
CA ALA A 40 1.81 -7.30 -19.55
C ALA A 40 0.87 -6.64 -20.58
N SER A 41 0.28 -5.48 -20.22
CA SER A 41 -0.59 -4.75 -21.12
C SER A 41 0.13 -4.22 -22.36
N LEU A 42 1.36 -3.71 -22.21
CA LEU A 42 2.13 -3.16 -23.33
C LEU A 42 2.58 -4.26 -24.30
N ASN A 43 3.07 -5.39 -23.78
CA ASN A 43 3.45 -6.52 -24.61
C ASN A 43 2.27 -7.04 -25.42
N ASN A 44 1.11 -7.21 -24.79
CA ASN A 44 -0.09 -7.66 -25.50
C ASN A 44 -0.60 -6.62 -26.51
N ALA A 45 -0.45 -5.33 -26.23
CA ALA A 45 -0.79 -4.28 -27.19
C ALA A 45 0.12 -4.30 -28.43
N LEU A 46 1.42 -4.58 -28.27
CA LEU A 46 2.36 -4.77 -29.38
C LEU A 46 2.00 -5.98 -30.24
N ASP A 47 1.54 -7.06 -29.61
CA ASP A 47 1.05 -8.27 -30.29
C ASP A 47 -0.36 -8.10 -30.89
N ASN A 48 -0.92 -6.88 -30.91
CA ASN A 48 -2.31 -6.58 -31.30
C ASN A 48 -3.39 -7.34 -30.52
N ASN A 49 -3.03 -7.97 -29.40
CA ASN A 49 -3.96 -8.66 -28.51
C ASN A 49 -4.54 -7.68 -27.48
N LYS A 50 -5.70 -7.10 -27.80
CA LYS A 50 -6.37 -6.10 -26.95
C LYS A 50 -7.19 -6.70 -25.81
N GLU A 51 -7.33 -8.03 -25.74
CA GLU A 51 -8.16 -8.69 -24.73
C GLU A 51 -7.65 -8.44 -23.30
N ILE A 52 -6.34 -8.23 -23.15
CA ILE A 52 -5.69 -8.04 -21.85
C ILE A 52 -5.68 -6.57 -21.39
N LEU A 53 -5.89 -5.61 -22.30
CA LEU A 53 -5.79 -4.17 -21.99
C LEU A 53 -6.85 -3.71 -20.98
N ILE A 54 -8.12 -4.03 -21.23
CA ILE A 54 -9.23 -3.63 -20.35
C ILE A 54 -9.14 -4.31 -18.97
N PRO A 55 -8.94 -5.65 -18.88
CA PRO A 55 -8.76 -6.31 -17.59
C PRO A 55 -7.56 -5.79 -16.80
N ALA A 56 -6.41 -5.57 -17.45
CA ALA A 56 -5.22 -5.03 -16.80
C ALA A 56 -5.45 -3.62 -16.24
N PHE A 57 -6.18 -2.78 -16.97
CA PHE A 57 -6.57 -1.44 -16.51
C PHE A 57 -7.48 -1.52 -15.27
N ILE A 58 -8.55 -2.33 -15.32
CA ILE A 58 -9.50 -2.47 -14.21
C ILE A 58 -8.79 -3.05 -12.97
N ALA A 59 -7.97 -4.09 -13.15
CA ALA A 59 -7.19 -4.67 -12.06
C ALA A 59 -6.23 -3.64 -11.43
N SER A 60 -5.54 -2.85 -12.25
CA SER A 60 -4.65 -1.78 -11.78
C SER A 60 -5.42 -0.71 -11.01
N LEU A 61 -6.60 -0.31 -11.49
CA LEU A 61 -7.45 0.68 -10.81
C LEU A 61 -7.90 0.18 -9.44
N ILE A 62 -8.39 -1.06 -9.34
CA ILE A 62 -8.82 -1.65 -8.06
C ILE A 62 -7.63 -1.76 -7.10
N LEU A 63 -6.48 -2.26 -7.57
CA LEU A 63 -5.27 -2.36 -6.75
C LEU A 63 -4.78 -0.99 -6.29
N PHE A 64 -4.85 0.03 -7.14
CA PHE A 64 -4.52 1.40 -6.78
C PHE A 64 -5.44 1.91 -5.67
N LEU A 65 -6.76 1.71 -5.78
CA LEU A 65 -7.72 2.15 -4.75
C LEU A 65 -7.49 1.44 -3.42
N ILE A 66 -7.18 0.15 -3.44
CA ILE A 66 -6.82 -0.62 -2.23
C ILE A 66 -5.53 -0.04 -1.63
N GLY A 67 -4.48 0.16 -2.44
CA GLY A 67 -3.20 0.74 -2.01
C GLY A 67 -3.36 2.17 -1.47
N PHE A 68 -4.19 2.98 -2.11
CA PHE A 68 -4.51 4.34 -1.68
C PHE A 68 -5.25 4.32 -0.34
N SER A 69 -6.17 3.38 -0.14
CA SER A 69 -6.88 3.20 1.14
C SER A 69 -5.93 2.85 2.29
N TRP A 70 -4.80 2.16 2.01
CA TRP A 70 -3.78 1.89 3.03
C TRP A 70 -3.14 3.16 3.60
N LEU A 71 -3.11 4.28 2.84
CA LEU A 71 -2.59 5.55 3.35
C LEU A 71 -3.36 6.08 4.56
N TYR A 72 -4.60 5.62 4.77
CA TYR A 72 -5.36 5.92 6.00
C TYR A 72 -4.62 5.48 7.27
N TYR A 73 -3.83 4.40 7.22
CA TYR A 73 -3.08 3.87 8.35
C TYR A 73 -1.73 4.57 8.57
N LEU A 74 -1.39 5.57 7.75
CA LEU A 74 -0.16 6.33 7.95
C LEU A 74 -0.23 7.07 9.31
N PRO A 75 0.79 6.92 10.18
CA PRO A 75 0.78 7.60 11.46
C PRO A 75 0.76 9.10 11.23
N LYS A 76 -0.25 9.79 11.79
CA LYS A 76 -0.31 11.24 11.77
C LYS A 76 0.84 11.77 12.64
N GLY A 77 1.74 12.54 12.04
CA GLY A 77 2.82 13.20 12.76
C GLY A 77 2.26 13.98 13.95
N ASN A 78 2.98 13.93 15.08
CA ASN A 78 2.62 14.69 16.27
C ASN A 78 2.88 16.18 15.98
N TYR A 79 1.94 16.85 15.31
CA TYR A 79 1.94 18.31 15.16
C TYR A 79 1.53 18.95 16.50
N ARG A 80 2.33 18.75 17.54
CA ARG A 80 2.27 19.60 18.72
C ARG A 80 3.14 20.81 18.44
N LYS A 81 2.49 21.95 18.20
CA LYS A 81 3.06 23.26 18.51
C LYS A 81 3.32 23.36 20.01
#